data_AF-A0A353VZ60-F1
#
_entry.id   AF-A0A353VZ60-F1
#
_cell.length_a   1.000
_cell.length_b   1.000
_cell.length_c   1.000
_cell.angle_alpha   90.00
_cell.angle_beta   90.00
_cell.angle_gamma   90.00
#
_symmetry.space_group_name_H-M   'P 1'
#
loop_
_entity.id
_entity.type
_entity.pdbx_description
1 polymer ?
#
loop_
_entity_poly.entity_id
_entity_poly.type
_entity_poly.pdbx_seq_one_letter_code
_entity_poly.pdbx_strand_id
1 'polypeptide(L)'
;MLLPLYGWKHQEAGAKYNYGEMSFRQTINGLCRTDRGFGIEVDWDKRKVLVSFDSSSVSDRHSEWLEWVDERVGLGELDPQPYWGFQDLFHKAGTKLRNTFYLKADRKREEDIEYFNYKEIYILESFSVERFVKGIEDGFVLVDFDARTGHNHGTKFRLRQDRFTDLYDKVTRI
;
A
#
# COMPACT_ATOMS: atom_id res chain seq x y z
N MET A 1 1.33 14.69 9.15
CA MET A 1 1.17 13.57 10.08
C MET A 1 2.24 12.50 9.81
N LEU A 2 1.99 11.42 9.07
CA LEU A 2 2.91 10.27 8.96
C LEU A 2 4.38 10.62 8.62
N LEU A 3 4.66 11.25 7.46
CA LEU A 3 6.06 11.54 7.06
C LEU A 3 6.84 12.42 8.07
N PRO A 4 6.31 13.55 8.58
CA PRO A 4 7.02 14.34 9.60
C PRO A 4 7.28 13.61 10.93
N LEU A 5 6.34 12.78 11.40
CA LEU A 5 6.42 12.17 12.74
C LEU A 5 7.15 10.82 12.71
N TYR A 6 6.82 9.96 11.76
CA TYR A 6 7.29 8.57 11.65
C TYR A 6 8.24 8.31 10.47
N GLY A 7 8.59 9.34 9.68
CA GLY A 7 9.57 9.21 8.61
C GLY A 7 10.99 8.97 9.12
N TRP A 8 11.88 8.53 8.24
CA TRP A 8 13.32 8.38 8.49
C TRP A 8 14.13 9.08 7.38
N LYS A 9 15.44 9.26 7.58
CA LYS A 9 16.30 9.91 6.59
C LYS A 9 16.31 9.13 5.27
N HIS A 10 16.13 9.81 4.14
CA HIS A 10 16.16 9.20 2.81
C HIS A 10 17.59 8.72 2.47
N GLN A 11 17.73 7.54 1.85
CA GLN A 11 19.05 6.94 1.58
C GLN A 11 19.94 7.83 0.69
N GLU A 12 19.36 8.52 -0.29
CA GLU A 12 20.07 9.47 -1.17
C GLU A 12 20.15 10.92 -0.61
N ALA A 13 19.85 11.14 0.68
CA ALA A 13 19.86 12.47 1.33
C ALA A 13 21.29 12.99 1.57
N GLY A 14 21.58 14.20 1.07
CA GLY A 14 22.92 14.78 1.03
C GLY A 14 23.73 14.39 -0.22
N ALA A 15 23.15 13.60 -1.13
CA ALA A 15 23.76 13.26 -2.42
C ALA A 15 22.91 13.79 -3.59
N LYS A 16 21.74 13.17 -3.84
CA LYS A 16 20.79 13.54 -4.91
C LYS A 16 19.68 14.46 -4.41
N TYR A 17 19.41 14.41 -3.11
CA TYR A 17 18.46 15.28 -2.44
C TYR A 17 19.16 16.05 -1.31
N ASN A 18 18.49 17.07 -0.77
CA ASN A 18 18.99 17.87 0.35
C ASN A 18 19.29 16.99 1.58
N TYR A 19 20.18 17.45 2.46
CA TYR A 19 20.59 16.68 3.65
C TYR A 19 19.42 16.29 4.58
N GLY A 20 18.39 17.14 4.64
CA GLY A 20 17.13 16.92 5.38
C GLY A 20 16.02 16.23 4.58
N GLU A 21 16.34 15.52 3.49
CA GLU A 21 15.36 14.70 2.78
C GLU A 21 14.93 13.52 3.66
N MET A 22 13.66 13.51 4.07
CA MET A 22 13.02 12.45 4.83
C MET A 22 12.20 11.55 3.90
N SER A 23 11.91 10.34 4.35
CA SER A 23 11.23 9.28 3.61
C SER A 23 10.23 8.57 4.52
N PHE A 24 9.03 8.30 4.01
CA PHE A 24 8.07 7.38 4.60
C PHE A 24 7.54 6.51 3.46
N ARG A 25 8.21 5.37 3.25
CA ARG A 25 7.89 4.40 2.21
C ARG A 25 7.68 3.03 2.83
N GLN A 26 6.45 2.53 2.80
CA GLN A 26 6.09 1.22 3.34
C GLN A 26 4.97 0.60 2.51
N THR A 27 5.08 -0.69 2.26
CA THR A 27 4.03 -1.51 1.66
C THR A 27 3.46 -2.39 2.77
N ILE A 28 2.28 -2.06 3.28
CA ILE A 28 1.66 -2.64 4.49
C ILE A 28 0.37 -3.40 4.16
N ASN A 29 -0.11 -4.26 5.06
CA ASN A 29 -1.31 -5.08 4.87
C ASN A 29 -1.89 -5.53 6.23
N GLY A 30 -3.00 -6.27 6.23
CA GLY A 30 -3.69 -6.70 7.46
C GLY A 30 -3.26 -8.06 8.02
N LEU A 31 -2.50 -8.86 7.28
CA LEU A 31 -2.02 -10.17 7.74
C LEU A 31 -0.76 -10.06 8.61
N CYS A 32 0.06 -9.03 8.39
CA CYS A 32 1.27 -8.79 9.18
C CYS A 32 1.70 -7.31 9.20
N ARG A 33 2.30 -6.90 10.32
CA ARG A 33 2.98 -5.61 10.49
C ARG A 33 4.36 -5.63 9.80
N THR A 34 4.86 -4.45 9.43
CA THR A 34 6.24 -4.28 8.96
C THR A 34 7.24 -4.40 10.10
N ASP A 35 8.53 -4.46 9.76
CA ASP A 35 9.64 -4.34 10.70
C ASP A 35 9.71 -2.97 11.43
N ARG A 36 8.84 -2.02 11.04
CA ARG A 36 8.60 -0.74 11.72
C ARG A 36 7.22 -0.69 12.40
N GLY A 37 6.60 -1.83 12.70
CA GLY A 37 5.36 -1.91 13.49
C GLY A 37 4.07 -1.49 12.77
N PHE A 38 4.14 -1.08 11.50
CA PHE A 38 2.98 -0.60 10.75
C PHE A 38 2.20 -1.73 10.08
N GLY A 39 0.89 -1.75 10.29
CA GLY A 39 -0.04 -2.69 9.67
C GLY A 39 -1.34 -2.00 9.23
N ILE A 40 -2.27 -2.79 8.71
CA ILE A 40 -3.66 -2.38 8.49
C ILE A 40 -4.56 -3.15 9.44
N GLU A 41 -5.59 -2.49 9.97
CA GLU A 41 -6.68 -3.14 10.69
C GLU A 41 -8.00 -2.88 9.95
N VAL A 42 -8.93 -3.85 10.01
CA VAL A 42 -10.22 -3.76 9.33
C VAL A 42 -11.35 -3.84 10.34
N ASP A 43 -12.01 -2.71 10.55
CA ASP A 43 -13.20 -2.58 11.38
C ASP A 43 -14.43 -2.78 10.50
N TRP A 44 -14.89 -4.03 10.42
CA TRP A 44 -16.05 -4.41 9.59
C TRP A 44 -17.35 -3.77 10.07
N ASP A 45 -17.53 -3.59 11.38
CA ASP A 45 -18.74 -3.02 11.98
C ASP A 45 -18.87 -1.53 11.65
N LYS A 46 -17.77 -0.76 11.79
CA LYS A 46 -17.73 0.67 11.42
C LYS A 46 -17.41 0.88 9.94
N ARG A 47 -17.18 -0.20 9.18
CA ARG A 47 -16.78 -0.25 7.75
C ARG A 47 -15.59 0.66 7.45
N LYS A 48 -14.49 0.49 8.19
CA LYS A 48 -13.23 1.22 8.04
C LYS A 48 -12.03 0.31 7.81
N VAL A 49 -11.10 0.77 6.98
CA VAL A 49 -9.74 0.23 6.85
C VAL A 49 -8.79 1.24 7.47
N LEU A 50 -8.12 0.87 8.56
CA LEU A 50 -7.33 1.76 9.41
C LEU A 50 -5.84 1.47 9.26
N VAL A 51 -5.00 2.50 9.33
CA VAL A 51 -3.55 2.35 9.47
C VAL A 51 -3.24 2.21 10.95
N SER A 52 -2.58 1.12 11.34
CA SER A 52 -2.17 0.88 12.73
C SER A 52 -0.66 0.93 12.86
N PHE A 53 -0.17 1.45 13.99
CA PHE A 53 1.22 1.39 14.43
C PHE A 53 1.31 0.74 15.82
N ASP A 54 2.19 -0.25 15.94
CA ASP A 54 2.51 -0.92 17.19
C ASP A 54 4.03 -0.89 17.39
N SER A 55 4.47 -0.14 18.40
CA SER A 55 5.87 0.01 18.78
C SER A 55 6.52 -1.29 19.26
N SER A 56 5.76 -2.25 19.80
CA SER A 56 6.27 -3.55 20.24
C SER A 56 6.54 -4.52 19.07
N SER A 57 5.96 -4.26 17.89
CA SER A 57 6.25 -4.97 16.64
C SER A 57 7.40 -4.36 15.83
N VAL A 58 8.14 -3.39 16.37
CA VAL A 58 9.30 -2.78 15.71
C VAL A 58 10.54 -3.64 15.94
N SER A 59 11.28 -3.93 14.87
CA SER A 59 12.53 -4.69 14.95
C SER A 59 13.67 -3.84 15.52
N ASP A 60 14.47 -4.43 16.42
CA ASP A 60 15.66 -3.84 17.07
C ASP A 60 16.57 -3.01 16.15
N ARG A 61 16.66 -3.39 14.87
CA ARG A 61 17.44 -2.69 13.84
C ARG A 61 16.98 -1.25 13.53
N HIS A 62 15.86 -0.82 14.10
CA HIS A 62 15.33 0.55 14.02
C HIS A 62 15.22 1.22 15.39
N SER A 63 15.95 0.77 16.42
CA SER A 63 15.93 1.37 17.77
C SER A 63 16.13 2.90 17.74
N GLU A 64 17.16 3.39 17.04
CA GLU A 64 17.44 4.83 16.87
C GLU A 64 16.26 5.61 16.24
N TRP A 65 15.49 4.96 15.36
CA TRP A 65 14.29 5.55 14.77
C TRP A 65 13.09 5.48 15.72
N LEU A 66 12.99 4.44 16.54
CA LEU A 66 11.93 4.25 17.50
C LEU A 66 12.05 5.22 18.68
N GLU A 67 13.25 5.40 19.23
CA GLU A 67 13.58 6.43 20.22
C GLU A 67 13.19 7.82 19.70
N TRP A 68 13.56 8.14 18.46
CA TRP A 68 13.21 9.41 17.83
C TRP A 68 11.71 9.54 17.47
N VAL A 69 10.94 8.44 17.40
CA VAL A 69 9.47 8.49 17.33
C VAL A 69 8.89 8.79 18.71
N ASP A 70 9.38 8.16 19.77
CA ASP A 70 8.92 8.43 21.15
C ASP A 70 9.09 9.91 21.51
N GLU A 71 10.27 10.49 21.27
CA GLU A 71 10.59 11.91 21.50
C GLU A 71 9.61 12.91 20.83
N ARG A 72 8.89 12.49 19.77
CA ARG A 72 8.19 13.41 18.85
C ARG A 72 6.71 13.13 18.64
N VAL A 73 6.22 11.97 19.07
CA VAL A 73 4.78 11.59 19.05
C VAL A 73 4.44 10.53 20.11
N GLY A 74 5.43 9.87 20.71
CA GLY A 74 5.22 8.77 21.66
C GLY A 74 5.09 7.40 20.99
N LEU A 75 5.29 6.34 21.76
CA LEU A 75 5.18 4.94 21.31
C LEU A 75 3.75 4.35 21.28
N GLY A 76 2.72 5.19 21.38
CA GLY A 76 1.32 4.77 21.26
C GLY A 76 0.85 4.55 19.82
N GLU A 77 -0.37 4.01 19.67
CA GLU A 77 -1.09 3.95 18.39
C GLU A 77 -1.35 5.36 17.84
N LEU A 78 -1.51 5.48 16.52
CA LEU A 78 -1.69 6.74 15.80
C LEU A 78 -2.94 7.51 16.28
N ASP A 79 -2.75 8.70 16.85
CA ASP A 79 -3.85 9.64 17.15
C ASP A 79 -3.70 10.94 16.33
N PRO A 80 -4.69 11.32 15.49
CA PRO A 80 -5.88 10.55 15.10
C PRO A 80 -5.55 9.46 14.08
N GLN A 81 -6.09 8.25 14.27
CA GLN A 81 -5.77 7.09 13.43
C GLN A 81 -6.23 7.31 11.97
N PRO A 82 -5.33 7.24 10.96
CA PRO A 82 -5.72 7.41 9.56
C PRO A 82 -6.56 6.23 9.08
N TYR A 83 -7.67 6.49 8.40
CA TYR A 83 -8.54 5.45 7.86
C TYR A 83 -9.17 5.82 6.51
N TRP A 84 -9.68 4.80 5.81
CA TRP A 84 -10.60 4.93 4.69
C TRP A 84 -11.92 4.24 5.03
N GLY A 85 -13.06 4.88 4.76
CA GLY A 85 -14.35 4.19 4.80
C GLY A 85 -14.49 3.25 3.60
N PHE A 86 -15.23 2.15 3.74
CA PHE A 86 -15.45 1.23 2.62
C PHE A 86 -16.16 1.94 1.45
N GLN A 87 -16.99 2.95 1.72
CA GLN A 87 -17.59 3.78 0.66
C GLN A 87 -16.57 4.67 -0.07
N ASP A 88 -15.54 5.18 0.61
CA ASP A 88 -14.47 5.95 -0.06
C ASP A 88 -13.71 5.05 -1.03
N LEU A 89 -13.38 3.83 -0.58
CA LEU A 89 -12.77 2.80 -1.40
C LEU A 89 -13.69 2.41 -2.57
N PHE A 90 -15.01 2.29 -2.36
CA PHE A 90 -15.99 2.03 -3.43
C PHE A 90 -16.06 3.15 -4.46
N HIS A 91 -16.18 4.41 -4.04
CA HIS A 91 -16.28 5.53 -4.97
C HIS A 91 -14.99 5.76 -5.77
N LYS A 92 -13.81 5.42 -5.21
CA LYS A 92 -12.52 5.53 -5.93
C LYS A 92 -12.19 4.29 -6.77
N ALA A 93 -12.28 3.10 -6.20
CA ALA A 93 -11.93 1.85 -6.89
C ALA A 93 -13.06 1.36 -7.79
N GLY A 94 -14.28 1.21 -7.24
CA GLY A 94 -15.44 0.68 -7.97
C GLY A 94 -15.75 1.46 -9.25
N THR A 95 -15.74 2.80 -9.21
CA THR A 95 -15.97 3.64 -10.40
C THR A 95 -14.98 3.37 -11.55
N LYS A 96 -13.72 3.04 -11.23
CA LYS A 96 -12.66 2.78 -12.23
C LYS A 96 -12.51 1.30 -12.59
N LEU A 97 -12.81 0.41 -11.65
CA LEU A 97 -12.51 -1.02 -11.73
C LEU A 97 -13.74 -1.90 -11.97
N ARG A 98 -14.98 -1.37 -11.92
CA ARG A 98 -16.24 -2.14 -12.01
C ARG A 98 -16.18 -3.30 -13.00
N ASN A 99 -15.86 -2.99 -14.25
CA ASN A 99 -15.54 -3.95 -15.30
C ASN A 99 -14.21 -3.52 -15.95
N THR A 100 -13.26 -4.44 -16.13
CA THR A 100 -11.94 -4.13 -16.71
C THR A 100 -11.40 -5.26 -17.58
N PHE A 101 -10.49 -4.94 -18.49
CA PHE A 101 -9.62 -5.93 -19.13
C PHE A 101 -8.27 -5.97 -18.42
N TYR A 102 -7.82 -7.16 -18.03
CA TYR A 102 -6.47 -7.39 -17.52
C TYR A 102 -5.67 -8.22 -18.52
N LEU A 103 -4.55 -7.68 -18.99
CA LEU A 103 -3.71 -8.32 -20.00
C LEU A 103 -2.39 -8.80 -19.37
N LYS A 104 -1.97 -10.02 -19.72
CA LYS A 104 -0.59 -10.49 -19.46
C LYS A 104 0.22 -10.43 -20.74
N ALA A 105 1.43 -9.91 -20.64
CA ALA A 105 2.40 -9.87 -21.72
C ALA A 105 3.77 -10.40 -21.26
N ASP A 106 4.43 -11.14 -22.13
CA ASP A 106 5.88 -11.35 -22.01
C ASP A 106 6.61 -10.05 -22.37
N ARG A 107 7.80 -9.87 -21.81
CA ARG A 107 8.70 -8.75 -22.13
C ARG A 107 10.06 -9.25 -22.63
N LYS A 108 10.55 -8.62 -23.70
CA LYS A 108 11.95 -8.68 -24.16
C LYS A 108 12.56 -7.26 -24.13
N ARG A 109 13.87 -7.13 -23.89
CA ARG A 109 14.62 -5.89 -24.17
C ARG A 109 15.83 -6.23 -25.05
N GLU A 110 16.07 -5.43 -26.07
CA GLU A 110 17.11 -5.62 -27.08
C GLU A 110 17.44 -4.25 -27.69
N GLU A 111 18.74 -3.93 -27.82
CA GLU A 111 19.21 -2.62 -28.32
C GLU A 111 18.50 -1.41 -27.67
N ASP A 112 18.31 -1.50 -26.35
CA ASP A 112 17.56 -0.58 -25.48
C ASP A 112 16.07 -0.35 -25.80
N ILE A 113 15.51 -1.05 -26.79
CA ILE A 113 14.08 -1.10 -27.08
C ILE A 113 13.41 -2.17 -26.19
N GLU A 114 12.28 -1.82 -25.56
CA GLU A 114 11.47 -2.75 -24.75
C GLU A 114 10.25 -3.23 -25.56
N TYR A 115 10.18 -4.54 -25.78
CA TYR A 115 9.16 -5.22 -26.59
C TYR A 115 8.19 -5.99 -25.70
N PHE A 116 6.90 -5.94 -26.03
CA PHE A 116 5.82 -6.61 -25.31
C PHE A 116 5.05 -7.57 -26.23
N ASN A 117 4.84 -8.80 -25.76
CA ASN A 117 4.05 -9.82 -26.46
C ASN A 117 2.85 -10.23 -25.60
N TYR A 118 1.68 -9.67 -25.91
CA TYR A 118 0.43 -9.91 -25.18
C TYR A 118 -0.09 -11.33 -25.44
N LYS A 119 -0.25 -12.12 -24.38
CA LYS A 119 -0.52 -13.57 -24.46
C LYS A 119 -1.84 -14.02 -23.85
N GLU A 120 -2.36 -13.28 -22.87
CA GLU A 120 -3.60 -13.64 -22.18
C GLU A 120 -4.41 -12.37 -21.92
N ILE A 121 -5.72 -12.41 -22.14
CA ILE A 121 -6.62 -11.32 -21.77
C ILE A 121 -7.72 -11.87 -20.87
N TYR A 122 -8.00 -11.16 -19.78
CA TYR A 122 -9.04 -11.49 -18.82
C TYR A 122 -10.07 -10.36 -18.82
N ILE A 123 -11.32 -10.70 -19.13
CA ILE A 123 -12.48 -9.84 -18.91
C ILE A 123 -12.90 -10.03 -17.46
N LEU A 124 -12.86 -8.96 -16.68
CA LEU A 124 -13.18 -8.93 -15.25
C LEU A 124 -14.44 -8.09 -15.07
N GLU A 125 -15.47 -8.66 -14.46
CA GLU A 125 -16.81 -8.05 -14.37
C GLU A 125 -17.33 -8.09 -12.93
N SER A 126 -17.97 -6.99 -12.50
CA SER A 126 -18.47 -6.76 -11.14
C SER A 126 -17.38 -6.86 -10.06
N PHE A 127 -16.54 -5.83 -9.99
CA PHE A 127 -15.61 -5.59 -8.88
C PHE A 127 -16.33 -5.48 -7.53
N SER A 128 -15.89 -6.25 -6.53
CA SER A 128 -16.41 -6.25 -5.17
C SER A 128 -15.46 -5.55 -4.20
N VAL A 129 -15.96 -4.54 -3.47
CA VAL A 129 -15.20 -3.86 -2.41
C VAL A 129 -15.05 -4.72 -1.17
N GLU A 130 -16.07 -5.50 -0.81
CA GLU A 130 -16.03 -6.45 0.29
C GLU A 130 -14.88 -7.45 0.09
N ARG A 131 -14.72 -7.99 -1.13
CA ARG A 131 -13.58 -8.87 -1.46
C ARG A 131 -12.25 -8.13 -1.53
N PHE A 132 -12.24 -6.88 -1.98
CA PHE A 132 -11.03 -6.04 -1.99
C PHE A 132 -10.54 -5.72 -0.58
N VAL A 133 -11.43 -5.36 0.34
CA VAL A 133 -11.08 -5.11 1.75
C VAL A 133 -10.69 -6.41 2.44
N LYS A 134 -11.40 -7.52 2.21
CA LYS A 134 -10.98 -8.84 2.66
C LYS A 134 -9.60 -9.21 2.11
N GLY A 135 -9.27 -8.80 0.89
CA GLY A 135 -7.92 -8.95 0.34
C GLY A 135 -6.83 -8.13 1.03
N ILE A 136 -7.17 -7.00 1.66
CA ILE A 136 -6.22 -6.23 2.48
C ILE A 136 -5.96 -6.98 3.79
N GLU A 137 -7.02 -7.47 4.42
CA GLU A 137 -6.97 -8.31 5.63
C GLU A 137 -6.16 -9.60 5.40
N ASP A 138 -6.40 -10.30 4.27
CA ASP A 138 -5.72 -11.54 3.88
C ASP A 138 -4.32 -11.33 3.24
N GLY A 139 -3.78 -10.11 3.26
CA GLY A 139 -2.40 -9.82 2.85
C GLY A 139 -2.08 -9.97 1.35
N PHE A 140 -3.11 -9.95 0.48
CA PHE A 140 -2.93 -10.02 -0.99
C PHE A 140 -3.29 -8.74 -1.74
N VAL A 141 -4.04 -7.84 -1.12
CA VAL A 141 -4.04 -6.40 -1.43
C VAL A 141 -3.12 -5.71 -0.41
N LEU A 142 -2.27 -4.81 -0.88
CA LEU A 142 -1.26 -4.12 -0.11
C LEU A 142 -1.48 -2.60 -0.21
N VAL A 143 -1.29 -1.88 0.89
CA VAL A 143 -1.37 -0.42 0.97
C VAL A 143 0.05 0.14 0.92
N ASP A 144 0.36 0.90 -0.14
CA ASP A 144 1.70 1.37 -0.49
C ASP A 144 1.80 2.88 -0.25
N PHE A 145 2.45 3.26 0.85
CA PHE A 145 2.82 4.64 1.14
C PHE A 145 4.14 4.97 0.43
N ASP A 146 4.18 6.14 -0.23
CA ASP A 146 5.32 6.57 -1.03
C ASP A 146 5.47 8.10 -0.99
N ALA A 147 5.96 8.57 0.16
CA ALA A 147 6.18 9.99 0.43
C ALA A 147 7.65 10.26 0.82
N ARG A 148 8.13 11.43 0.40
CA ARG A 148 9.43 11.99 0.76
C ARG A 148 9.30 13.51 0.94
N THR A 149 10.37 14.20 1.33
CA THR A 149 10.31 15.66 1.56
C THR A 149 9.88 16.40 0.28
N GLY A 150 8.84 17.23 0.40
CA GLY A 150 8.28 18.01 -0.70
C GLY A 150 7.55 17.21 -1.79
N HIS A 151 7.43 15.88 -1.69
CA HIS A 151 6.85 15.06 -2.76
C HIS A 151 6.14 13.80 -2.25
N ASN A 152 4.90 13.59 -2.68
CA ASN A 152 4.08 12.43 -2.33
C ASN A 152 3.47 11.85 -3.60
N HIS A 153 3.73 10.56 -3.89
CA HIS A 153 3.17 9.86 -5.05
C HIS A 153 1.71 9.41 -4.85
N GLY A 154 1.14 9.64 -3.67
CA GLY A 154 -0.16 9.15 -3.24
C GLY A 154 -0.08 7.71 -2.68
N THR A 155 -0.96 7.40 -1.72
CA THR A 155 -1.12 6.02 -1.24
C THR A 155 -1.72 5.17 -2.36
N LYS A 156 -1.06 4.06 -2.70
CA LYS A 156 -1.49 3.15 -3.77
C LYS A 156 -2.03 1.87 -3.16
N PHE A 157 -3.09 1.31 -3.74
CA PHE A 157 -3.48 -0.06 -3.46
C PHE A 157 -2.87 -0.95 -4.53
N ARG A 158 -2.12 -1.97 -4.12
CA ARG A 158 -1.36 -2.88 -4.99
C ARG A 158 -1.84 -4.30 -4.75
N LEU A 159 -1.85 -5.14 -5.78
CA LEU A 159 -2.49 -6.45 -5.76
C LEU A 159 -1.49 -7.51 -6.20
N ARG A 160 -1.43 -8.64 -5.49
CA ARG A 160 -0.63 -9.80 -5.91
C ARG A 160 -1.13 -10.30 -7.27
N GLN A 161 -0.20 -10.51 -8.22
CA GLN A 161 -0.50 -10.66 -9.65
C GLN A 161 -1.27 -11.95 -9.99
N ASP A 162 -1.29 -12.91 -9.08
CA ASP A 162 -2.02 -14.17 -9.10
C ASP A 162 -3.46 -14.06 -8.55
N ARG A 163 -3.80 -12.96 -7.87
CA ARG A 163 -5.04 -12.81 -7.07
C ARG A 163 -6.04 -11.79 -7.63
N PHE A 164 -5.87 -11.31 -8.86
CA PHE A 164 -6.78 -10.30 -9.43
C PHE A 164 -8.19 -10.83 -9.71
N THR A 165 -8.32 -12.13 -9.95
CA THR A 165 -9.58 -12.83 -10.17
C THR A 165 -10.53 -12.74 -8.98
N ASP A 166 -9.96 -12.78 -7.78
CA ASP A 166 -10.68 -12.92 -6.52
C ASP A 166 -11.56 -11.70 -6.23
N LEU A 167 -11.20 -10.54 -6.79
CA LEU A 167 -11.89 -9.27 -6.60
C LEU A 167 -13.17 -9.10 -7.44
N TYR A 168 -13.51 -10.06 -8.29
CA TYR A 168 -14.59 -9.96 -9.27
C TYR A 168 -15.59 -11.12 -9.18
N ASP A 169 -16.87 -10.85 -9.42
CA ASP A 169 -17.89 -11.91 -9.44
C ASP A 169 -17.82 -12.77 -10.71
N LYS A 170 -17.34 -12.22 -11.83
CA LYS A 170 -17.19 -12.93 -13.11
C LYS A 170 -15.83 -12.65 -13.74
N VAL A 171 -15.18 -13.72 -14.19
CA VAL A 171 -13.88 -13.72 -14.86
C VAL A 171 -14.01 -14.56 -16.12
N THR A 172 -13.71 -13.97 -17.28
CA THR A 172 -13.66 -14.67 -18.57
C THR A 172 -12.26 -14.53 -19.15
N ARG A 173 -11.53 -15.62 -19.33
CA ARG A 173 -10.26 -15.62 -20.09
C ARG A 173 -10.56 -15.79 -21.58
N ILE A 174 -9.86 -15.02 -22.41
CA ILE A 174 -9.82 -15.14 -23.88
C ILE A 174 -8.36 -15.28 -24.35
#